data_AF-A0A8S2X8F7-F1
#
_entry.id   AF-A0A8S2X8F7-F1
#
_cell.length_a   1.000
_cell.length_b   1.000
_cell.length_c   1.000
_cell.angle_alpha   90.00
_cell.angle_beta   90.00
_cell.angle_gamma   90.00
#
_symmetry.space_group_name_H-M   'P 1'
#
loop_
_entity.id
_entity.type
_entity.pdbx_description
1 polymer ?
#
loop_
_entity_poly.entity_id
_entity_poly.type
_entity_poly.pdbx_seq_one_letter_code
_entity_poly.pdbx_strand_id
1 'polypeptide(L)' 'MRRDVEAYVRACKLCQQYKASNQKPRGLMSPIVVNEPWNTVGIDLTGPLPKTRRGNIYILVVIDYF' A
#
# COMPACT_ATOMS: atom_id res chain seq x y z
N MET A 1 -39.69 3.75 -9.15
CA MET A 1 -39.17 4.91 -8.41
C MET A 1 -37.79 4.66 -7.79
N ARG A 2 -37.61 3.78 -6.79
CA ARG A 2 -36.28 3.57 -6.15
C ARG A 2 -35.18 3.13 -7.14
N ARG A 3 -35.48 2.19 -8.05
CA ARG A 3 -34.54 1.70 -9.07
C ARG A 3 -34.12 2.81 -10.05
N ASP A 4 -35.06 3.68 -10.40
CA ASP A 4 -34.80 4.79 -11.33
C ASP A 4 -33.89 5.84 -10.68
N VAL A 5 -34.12 6.11 -9.39
CA VAL A 5 -33.24 6.97 -8.57
C VAL A 5 -31.85 6.35 -8.44
N GLU A 6 -31.74 5.05 -8.17
CA GLU A 6 -30.44 4.36 -8.11
C GLU A 6 -29.70 4.40 -9.46
N ALA A 7 -30.41 4.21 -10.57
CA ALA A 7 -29.85 4.30 -11.91
C ALA A 7 -29.35 5.72 -12.23
N TYR A 8 -30.14 6.74 -11.88
CA TYR A 8 -29.75 8.15 -12.04
C TYR A 8 -28.53 8.49 -11.18
N VAL A 9 -28.51 8.11 -9.91
CA VAL A 9 -27.38 8.38 -9.00
C VAL A 9 -26.12 7.66 -9.46
N ARG A 10 -26.23 6.44 -10.02
CA ARG A 10 -25.11 5.70 -10.63
C ARG A 10 -24.59 6.37 -11.91
N ALA A 11 -25.47 6.92 -12.75
CA ALA A 11 -25.10 7.61 -13.99
C ALA A 11 -24.59 9.05 -13.76
N CYS A 12 -24.97 9.69 -12.65
CA CYS A 12 -24.56 11.04 -12.33
C CYS A 12 -23.07 11.12 -11.96
N LYS A 13 -22.28 11.72 -12.85
CA LYS A 13 -20.83 11.90 -12.68
C LYS A 13 -20.46 12.64 -11.39
N LEU A 14 -21.18 13.71 -11.07
CA LEU A 14 -20.94 14.48 -9.84
C LEU A 14 -21.18 13.60 -8.60
N CYS A 15 -22.27 12.82 -8.56
CA CYS A 15 -22.53 11.93 -7.45
C CYS A 15 -21.44 10.85 -7.28
N GLN A 16 -20.97 10.26 -8.36
CA GLN A 16 -19.93 9.23 -8.29
C GLN A 16 -18.55 9.79 -7.92
N GLN A 17 -18.25 11.05 -8.28
CA GLN A 17 -16.98 11.69 -7.92
C GLN A 17 -16.94 12.15 -6.46
N TYR A 18 -18.05 12.68 -5.94
CA TYR A 18 -18.09 13.25 -4.59
C TYR A 18 -18.54 12.26 -3.51
N LYS A 19 -19.25 11.18 -3.87
CA LYS A 19 -19.65 10.15 -2.90
C LYS A 19 -18.57 9.08 -2.80
N ALA A 20 -17.98 8.95 -1.62
CA ALA A 20 -17.07 7.86 -1.32
C ALA A 20 -17.79 6.49 -1.45
N SER A 21 -17.04 5.48 -1.88
CA SER A 21 -17.52 4.10 -1.91
C SER A 21 -17.76 3.58 -0.50
N ASN A 22 -18.90 2.91 -0.28
CA ASN A 22 -19.19 2.20 0.97
C ASN A 22 -18.68 0.74 0.95
N GLN A 23 -17.89 0.35 -0.06
CA GLN A 23 -17.29 -0.98 -0.11
C GLN A 23 -16.17 -1.11 0.94
N LYS A 24 -16.06 -2.30 1.55
CA LYS A 24 -14.98 -2.59 2.51
C LYS A 24 -13.61 -2.56 1.80
N PRO A 25 -12.57 -2.01 2.45
CA PRO A 25 -11.22 -2.03 1.94
C PRO A 25 -10.59 -3.44 2.00
N ARG A 26 -9.40 -3.54 1.40
CA ARG A 26 -8.75 -4.77 0.93
C ARG A 26 -8.26 -5.74 2.01
N GLY A 27 -7.84 -6.91 1.53
CA GLY A 27 -7.58 -8.14 2.27
C GLY A 27 -6.39 -8.15 3.24
N LEU A 28 -6.23 -9.31 3.87
CA LEU A 28 -5.43 -9.51 5.06
C LEU A 28 -3.93 -9.41 4.81
N MET A 29 -3.26 -8.62 5.64
CA MET A 29 -1.82 -8.64 5.81
C MET A 29 -1.47 -9.90 6.61
N SER A 30 -0.82 -10.88 5.98
CA SER A 30 -0.37 -12.09 6.66
C SER A 30 1.00 -11.85 7.30
N PRO A 31 1.22 -12.32 8.55
CA PRO A 31 2.53 -12.25 9.19
C PRO A 31 3.53 -13.16 8.47
N ILE A 32 4.80 -12.73 8.45
CA ILE A 32 5.91 -13.58 8.04
C ILE A 32 6.24 -14.49 9.24
N VAL A 33 6.08 -15.80 9.10
CA VAL A 33 6.37 -16.78 10.15
C VAL A 33 7.74 -17.39 9.91
N VAL A 34 8.67 -17.19 10.84
CA VAL A 34 10.07 -17.64 10.75
C VAL A 34 10.45 -18.29 12.08
N ASN A 35 11.11 -19.46 12.03
CA ASN A 35 11.43 -20.28 13.22
C ASN A 35 12.93 -20.43 13.49
N GLU A 36 13.78 -19.91 12.61
CA GLU A 36 15.23 -19.95 12.77
C GLU A 36 15.88 -18.71 12.14
N PRO A 37 17.00 -18.19 12.69
CA PRO A 37 17.74 -17.09 12.09
C PRO A 37 18.12 -17.38 10.64
N TRP A 38 18.19 -16.34 9.81
CA TRP A 38 18.58 -16.39 8.39
C TRP A 38 17.66 -17.17 7.47
N ASN A 39 16.50 -17.64 7.95
CA ASN A 39 15.55 -18.38 7.12
C ASN A 39 14.79 -17.46 6.15
N THR A 40 14.47 -16.23 6.56
CA THR A 40 13.86 -15.23 5.69
C THR A 40 14.47 -13.86 5.94
N VAL A 41 14.95 -13.21 4.88
CA VAL A 41 15.56 -11.87 4.95
C VAL A 41 14.79 -10.88 4.08
N GLY A 42 14.43 -9.74 4.65
CA GLY A 42 13.91 -8.57 3.96
C GLY A 42 15.04 -7.67 3.50
N ILE A 43 15.00 -7.26 2.24
CA ILE A 43 15.95 -6.30 1.69
C ILE A 43 15.15 -5.13 1.11
N ASP A 44 15.51 -3.91 1.53
CA ASP A 44 14.91 -2.68 1.03
C ASP A 44 15.97 -1.62 0.74
N LEU A 45 15.63 -0.63 -0.09
CA LEU A 45 16.51 0.47 -0.43
C LEU A 45 15.85 1.80 -0.10
N THR A 46 16.35 2.47 0.92
CA THR A 46 15.83 3.79 1.31
C THR A 46 16.53 4.90 0.52
N GLY A 47 15.75 5.72 -0.16
CA GLY A 47 16.21 6.95 -0.83
C GLY A 47 15.37 7.33 -2.04
N PRO A 48 15.82 8.29 -2.85
CA PRO A 48 17.10 9.00 -2.74
C PRO A 48 17.15 9.98 -1.56
N LEU A 49 18.28 10.02 -0.87
CA LEU A 49 18.59 10.91 0.24
C LEU A 49 19.57 12.01 -0.20
N PRO A 50 19.72 13.09 0.59
CA PRO A 50 20.74 14.09 0.34
C PRO A 50 22.13 13.46 0.13
N LYS A 51 22.79 13.84 -0.96
CA LYS A 51 24.07 13.27 -1.37
C LYS A 51 25.15 13.52 -0.33
N THR A 52 25.72 12.46 0.20
CA THR A 52 26.89 12.55 1.09
C THR A 52 28.11 13.05 0.32
N ARG A 53 29.16 13.50 1.04
CA ARG A 53 30.44 13.92 0.42
C ARG A 53 31.09 12.85 -0.46
N ARG A 54 30.84 11.57 -0.17
CA ARG A 54 31.35 10.43 -0.95
C ARG A 54 30.42 10.01 -2.10
N GLY A 55 29.30 10.68 -2.27
CA GLY A 55 28.36 10.44 -3.37
C GLY A 55 27.24 9.43 -3.08
N ASN A 56 27.16 8.85 -1.88
CA ASN A 56 26.07 7.95 -1.51
C ASN A 56 24.75 8.71 -1.39
N ILE A 57 23.67 8.13 -1.95
CA ILE A 57 22.30 8.67 -1.93
C ILE A 57 21.24 7.63 -1.52
N TYR A 58 21.65 6.38 -1.27
CA TYR A 58 20.75 5.31 -0.83
C TYR A 58 21.34 4.57 0.35
N ILE A 59 20.45 3.96 1.14
CA ILE A 59 20.78 3.04 2.23
C ILE A 59 20.18 1.68 1.89
N LEU A 60 21.03 0.65 1.81
CA LEU A 60 20.57 -0.74 1.73
C LEU A 60 20.20 -1.21 3.13
N VAL A 61 18.95 -1.58 3.31
CA VAL A 61 18.40 -2.12 4.54
C VAL A 61 18.29 -3.63 4.37
N VAL A 62 18.82 -4.38 5.33
CA VAL A 62 18.74 -5.85 5.38
C VAL A 62 18.22 -6.23 6.75
N ILE A 63 17.16 -7.02 6.79
CA ILE A 63 16.44 -7.42 8.01
C ILE A 63 16.31 -8.93 7.99
N ASP A 64 16.83 -9.61 9.01
CA ASP A 64 16.44 -11.00 9.27
C ASP A 64 15.07 -10.99 9.96
N TYR A 65 14.13 -11.80 9.47
CA TYR A 65 12.74 -11.84 9.96
C TYR A 65 12.50 -12.85 11.09
N PHE A 66 13.54 -13.51 11.59
CA PHE A 66 13.49 -14.34 12.80
C PHE A 66 13.33 -13.53 14.09
#